data_AF-A0A9X7T3B9-F1
#
_entry.id   AF-A0A9X7T3B9-F1
#
_cell.length_a   1.000
_cell.length_b   1.000
_cell.length_c   1.000
_cell.angle_alpha   90.00
_cell.angle_beta   90.00
_cell.angle_gamma   90.00
#
_symmetry.space_group_name_H-M   'P 1'
#
loop_
_entity.id
_entity.type
_entity.pdbx_description
1 polymer ?
#
loop_
_entity_poly.entity_id
_entity_poly.type
_entity_poly.pdbx_seq_one_letter_code
_entity_poly.pdbx_strand_id
1 'polypeptide(L)'
;MEEIQEEREYGRLEWFFYMIVIPALFASLLGGVLLSLLGVNVLGNVLHWANSIPYVEKLVPDEYDTLSGEEEKKEPDTEKQVATLQQDQAKNQQQISALKEEAAKKDATIQALEKQVQDLNKLMEEQRASEEERQKQFTDLAKVYTTMSAKNAAAIIENLSLDESVAVMTKMKPNQRADILAKMDPKKAADISILLKDSVVNKDDDIAALQQRVQVLTKALSETRSGSSSSANDQALSETFAQMPAEDSAAVIRSLMSTNKSRALTLLKEMPADKRAQTLSAIAKEDKKEKDNLAARITEELLR
;
A
#
# COMPACT_ATOMS: atom_id res chain seq x y z
N MET A 1 55.66 47.52 69.60
CA MET A 1 56.84 46.68 69.31
C MET A 1 56.30 45.35 68.89
N GLU A 2 56.59 44.97 67.65
CA GLU A 2 56.66 43.57 67.24
C GLU A 2 57.65 42.85 68.16
N GLU A 3 57.39 41.58 68.46
CA GLU A 3 58.44 40.56 68.44
C GLU A 3 57.82 39.15 68.32
N ILE A 4 57.77 38.72 67.04
CA ILE A 4 58.19 37.43 66.47
C ILE A 4 57.80 36.15 67.24
N GLN A 5 56.83 35.44 66.68
CA GLN A 5 56.50 34.04 67.01
C GLN A 5 57.55 33.09 66.43
N GLU A 6 58.02 32.18 67.27
CA GLU A 6 59.05 31.17 67.02
C GLU A 6 58.77 30.30 65.79
N GLU A 7 59.77 30.17 64.91
CA GLU A 7 59.80 29.20 63.83
C GLU A 7 59.99 27.79 64.41
N ARG A 8 59.05 26.88 64.16
CA ARG A 8 59.25 25.45 64.43
C ARG A 8 60.22 24.90 63.40
N GLU A 9 61.34 24.33 63.87
CA GLU A 9 62.29 23.63 63.01
C GLU A 9 61.60 22.46 62.30
N TYR A 10 61.57 22.52 60.96
CA TYR A 10 61.05 21.45 60.11
C TYR A 10 61.86 20.17 60.33
N GLY A 11 61.17 19.09 60.72
CA GLY A 11 61.79 17.77 60.88
C GLY A 11 62.33 17.25 59.54
N ARG A 12 63.40 16.44 59.56
CA ARG A 12 63.98 15.84 58.33
C ARG A 12 62.98 15.04 57.50
N LEU A 13 61.98 14.44 58.17
CA LEU A 13 60.86 13.75 57.50
C LEU A 13 59.83 14.72 56.93
N GLU A 14 59.54 15.83 57.61
CA GLU A 14 58.66 16.89 57.08
C GLU A 14 59.30 17.53 55.84
N TRP A 15 60.61 17.81 55.86
CA TRP A 15 61.33 18.31 54.70
C TRP A 15 61.26 17.35 53.50
N PHE A 16 61.44 16.04 53.73
CA PHE A 16 61.29 15.03 52.68
C PHE A 16 59.86 15.00 52.13
N PHE A 17 58.86 15.07 53.00
CA PHE A 17 57.45 15.05 52.60
C PHE A 17 57.08 16.27 51.75
N TYR A 18 57.47 17.47 52.18
CA TYR A 18 57.19 18.70 51.44
C TYR A 18 57.98 18.82 50.14
N MET A 19 59.23 18.36 50.08
CA MET A 19 60.08 18.49 48.88
C MET A 19 59.82 17.41 47.84
N ILE A 20 59.42 16.19 48.23
CA ILE A 20 59.28 15.05 47.30
C ILE A 20 57.82 14.63 47.15
N VAL A 21 57.11 14.42 48.26
CA VAL A 21 55.75 13.83 48.20
C VAL A 21 54.74 14.81 47.63
N ILE A 22 54.77 16.08 48.05
CA ILE A 22 53.80 17.08 47.57
C ILE A 22 53.96 17.37 46.07
N PRO A 23 55.17 17.64 45.53
CA PRO A 23 55.34 17.83 44.09
C PRO A 23 55.01 16.59 43.27
N ALA A 24 55.32 15.39 43.78
CA ALA A 24 55.00 14.13 43.10
C ALA A 24 53.48 13.88 43.04
N LEU A 25 52.75 14.16 44.13
CA LEU A 25 51.28 14.08 44.14
C LEU A 25 50.66 15.08 43.17
N PHE A 26 51.17 16.31 43.16
CA PHE A 26 50.67 17.34 42.24
C PHE A 26 50.92 16.95 40.77
N ALA A 27 52.13 16.45 40.45
CA ALA A 27 52.45 15.96 39.10
C ALA A 27 51.58 14.76 38.70
N SER A 28 51.31 13.84 39.62
CA SER A 28 50.42 12.69 39.38
C SER A 28 48.98 13.13 39.12
N LEU A 29 48.47 14.10 39.89
CA LEU A 29 47.13 14.67 39.69
C LEU A 29 47.01 15.32 38.30
N LEU A 30 47.98 16.18 37.95
CA LEU A 30 48.00 16.89 36.67
C LEU A 30 48.15 15.92 35.49
N GLY A 31 49.00 14.90 35.63
CA GLY A 31 49.17 13.82 34.65
C GLY A 31 47.89 12.99 34.48
N GLY A 32 47.19 12.69 35.57
CA GLY A 32 45.91 11.98 35.54
C GLY A 32 44.82 12.76 34.78
N VAL A 33 44.71 14.07 35.03
CA VAL A 33 43.78 14.94 34.30
C VAL A 33 44.14 14.99 32.81
N LEU A 34 45.44 15.07 32.47
CA LEU A 34 45.89 15.06 31.08
C LEU A 34 45.53 13.74 30.39
N LEU A 35 45.80 12.59 31.02
CA LEU A 35 45.45 11.28 30.50
C LEU A 35 43.94 11.07 30.34
N SER A 36 43.13 11.64 31.24
CA SER A 36 41.67 11.64 31.11
C SER A 36 41.20 12.39 29.86
N LEU A 37 41.87 13.50 29.49
CA LEU A 37 41.56 14.25 28.25
C LEU A 37 41.99 13.48 26.99
N LEU A 38 42.99 12.59 27.10
CA LEU A 38 43.42 11.70 26.02
C LEU A 38 42.51 10.47 25.87
N GLY A 39 41.44 10.35 26.66
CA GLY A 39 40.48 9.23 26.61
C GLY A 39 40.95 7.96 27.33
N VAL A 40 41.99 8.05 28.18
CA VAL A 40 42.45 6.94 29.02
C VAL A 40 41.69 6.96 30.34
N ASN A 41 41.16 5.80 30.76
CA ASN A 41 40.30 5.72 31.95
C ASN A 41 41.11 5.69 33.27
N VAL A 42 41.60 6.85 33.69
CA VAL A 42 42.45 7.01 34.88
C VAL A 42 41.76 6.59 36.19
N LEU A 43 40.43 6.66 36.26
CA LEU A 43 39.67 6.36 37.48
C LEU A 43 39.61 4.85 37.76
N GLY A 44 39.40 4.03 36.73
CA GLY A 44 39.39 2.56 36.84
C GLY A 44 40.75 1.98 37.22
N ASN A 45 41.83 2.50 36.62
CA ASN A 45 43.19 2.06 36.95
C ASN A 45 43.63 2.40 38.39
N VAL A 46 43.17 3.54 38.94
CA VAL A 46 43.43 3.92 40.33
C VAL A 46 42.69 3.01 41.32
N LEU A 47 41.44 2.65 41.01
CA LEU A 47 40.63 1.77 41.85
C LEU A 47 41.22 0.35 41.91
N HIS A 48 41.69 -0.18 40.78
CA HIS A 48 42.38 -1.47 40.72
C HIS A 48 43.72 -1.47 41.49
N TRP A 49 44.48 -0.38 41.43
CA TRP A 49 45.71 -0.25 42.21
C TRP A 49 45.44 -0.13 43.71
N ALA A 50 44.38 0.61 44.10
CA ALA A 50 43.97 0.74 45.51
C ALA A 50 43.51 -0.60 46.11
N ASN A 51 42.84 -1.45 45.33
CA ASN A 51 42.45 -2.79 45.74
C ASN A 51 43.63 -3.76 45.90
N SER A 52 44.79 -3.44 45.30
CA SER A 52 46.02 -4.26 45.39
C SER A 52 46.88 -3.91 46.61
N ILE A 53 46.50 -2.91 47.41
CA ILE A 53 47.23 -2.52 48.61
C ILE A 53 46.59 -3.21 49.82
N PRO A 54 47.33 -4.10 50.52
CA PRO A 54 46.81 -4.73 51.71
C PRO A 54 46.39 -3.65 52.74
N TYR A 55 45.24 -3.86 53.38
CA TYR A 55 44.53 -2.99 54.34
C TYR A 55 43.49 -2.00 53.77
N VAL A 56 43.48 -1.66 52.48
CA VAL A 56 42.54 -0.66 51.91
C VAL A 56 41.25 -1.31 51.36
N GLU A 57 41.32 -2.59 50.99
CA GLU A 57 40.22 -3.43 50.46
C GLU A 57 38.96 -3.46 51.35
N LYS A 58 39.09 -3.23 52.67
CA LYS A 58 37.96 -3.31 53.61
C LYS A 58 37.21 -2.00 53.84
N LEU A 59 37.70 -0.89 53.29
CA LEU A 59 37.16 0.45 53.55
C LEU A 59 36.50 1.07 52.31
N VAL A 60 36.60 0.42 51.15
CA VAL A 60 35.96 0.83 49.90
C VAL A 60 34.64 0.07 49.77
N PRO A 61 33.47 0.73 49.86
CA PRO A 61 32.18 0.10 49.60
C PRO A 61 32.07 -0.33 48.13
N ASP A 62 31.58 -1.55 47.87
CA ASP A 62 31.35 -2.12 46.53
C ASP A 62 30.33 -1.32 45.67
N GLU A 63 29.72 -0.27 46.21
CA GLU A 63 28.71 0.55 45.53
C GLU A 63 29.26 1.56 44.51
N TYR A 64 30.58 1.67 44.35
CA TYR A 64 31.20 2.51 43.30
C TYR A 64 31.56 1.75 42.02
N ASP A 65 31.16 0.48 41.92
CA ASP A 65 31.38 -0.39 40.76
C ASP A 65 30.41 -0.10 39.58
N THR A 66 29.66 1.00 39.62
CA THR A 66 28.69 1.37 38.57
C THR A 66 29.16 2.47 37.61
N LEU A 67 30.41 2.93 37.72
CA LEU A 67 30.94 4.02 36.87
C LEU A 67 32.39 3.78 36.40
N SER A 68 32.75 2.56 35.97
CA SER A 68 33.77 2.29 34.94
C SER A 68 34.00 0.80 34.72
N GLY A 69 33.22 0.22 33.81
CA GLY A 69 33.67 -0.81 32.87
C GLY A 69 34.52 -1.95 33.41
N GLU A 70 33.90 -2.86 34.17
CA GLU A 70 34.17 -4.28 33.98
C GLU A 70 33.17 -4.82 32.95
N GLU A 71 33.68 -5.10 31.74
CA GLU A 71 33.12 -6.10 30.86
C GLU A 71 33.26 -7.48 31.52
N GLU A 72 32.49 -7.74 32.57
CA GLU A 72 32.07 -9.11 32.83
C GLU A 72 31.04 -9.46 31.74
N LYS A 73 31.54 -10.05 30.65
CA LYS A 73 30.72 -10.82 29.70
C LYS A 73 30.09 -11.99 30.45
N LYS A 74 29.01 -11.73 31.18
CA LYS A 74 27.90 -12.66 31.25
C LYS A 74 27.34 -12.71 29.83
N GLU A 75 27.89 -13.62 29.01
CA GLU A 75 27.09 -14.23 27.96
C GLU A 75 26.03 -15.09 28.66
N PRO A 76 24.81 -14.57 28.76
CA PRO A 76 23.72 -15.37 28.26
C PRO A 76 22.93 -14.52 27.27
N ASP A 77 22.48 -15.19 26.22
CA ASP A 77 21.34 -14.81 25.39
C ASP A 77 21.62 -14.13 24.03
N THR A 78 22.86 -13.73 23.70
CA THR A 78 23.15 -13.26 22.33
C THR A 78 23.02 -14.39 21.31
N GLU A 79 23.51 -15.60 21.61
CA GLU A 79 23.33 -16.77 20.74
C GLU A 79 21.87 -17.22 20.62
N LYS A 80 21.09 -17.11 21.72
CA LYS A 80 19.66 -17.45 21.72
C LYS A 80 18.84 -16.40 20.96
N GLN A 81 19.17 -15.13 21.08
CA GLN A 81 18.56 -14.05 20.29
C GLN A 81 18.90 -14.18 18.81
N VAL A 82 20.16 -14.49 18.46
CA VAL A 82 20.56 -14.76 17.07
C VAL A 82 19.84 -16.00 16.52
N ALA A 83 19.73 -17.08 17.30
CA ALA A 83 19.00 -18.28 16.89
C ALA A 83 17.49 -18.00 16.71
N THR A 84 16.89 -17.20 17.58
CA THR A 84 15.47 -16.81 17.48
C THR A 84 15.23 -15.91 16.26
N LEU A 85 16.11 -14.92 16.02
CA LEU A 85 16.04 -14.04 14.85
C LEU A 85 16.23 -14.81 13.54
N GLN A 86 17.14 -15.80 13.49
CA GLN A 86 17.31 -16.68 12.33
C GLN A 86 16.07 -17.56 12.10
N GLN A 87 15.46 -18.07 13.17
CA GLN A 87 14.24 -18.85 13.08
C GLN A 87 13.06 -18.00 12.59
N ASP A 88 12.94 -16.77 13.07
CA ASP A 88 11.89 -15.84 12.63
C ASP A 88 12.11 -15.37 11.20
N GLN A 89 13.37 -15.15 10.79
CA GLN A 89 13.70 -14.86 9.40
C GLN A 89 13.34 -16.03 8.49
N ALA A 90 13.62 -17.27 8.89
CA ALA A 90 13.23 -18.47 8.15
C ALA A 90 11.70 -18.61 8.05
N LYS A 91 10.96 -18.39 9.14
CA LYS A 91 9.48 -18.40 9.14
C LYS A 91 8.91 -17.30 8.26
N ASN A 92 9.43 -16.08 8.36
CA ASN A 92 8.99 -14.95 7.54
C ASN A 92 9.30 -15.20 6.05
N GLN A 93 10.45 -15.79 5.72
CA GLN A 93 10.79 -16.16 4.35
C GLN A 93 9.85 -17.23 3.79
N GLN A 94 9.46 -18.21 4.61
CA GLN A 94 8.46 -19.22 4.25
C GLN A 94 7.08 -18.59 4.03
N GLN A 95 6.64 -17.68 4.90
CA GLN A 95 5.38 -16.95 4.75
C GLN A 95 5.38 -16.08 3.49
N ILE A 96 6.47 -15.36 3.21
CA ILE A 96 6.61 -14.57 1.98
C ILE A 96 6.52 -15.46 0.75
N SER A 97 7.15 -16.64 0.78
CA SER A 97 7.11 -17.59 -0.33
C SER A 97 5.70 -18.14 -0.55
N ALA A 98 4.99 -18.52 0.53
CA ALA A 98 3.62 -18.98 0.48
C ALA A 98 2.65 -17.90 -0.03
N LEU A 99 2.80 -16.66 0.46
CA LEU A 99 2.00 -15.52 0.00
C LEU A 99 2.27 -15.18 -1.47
N LYS A 100 3.52 -15.29 -1.94
CA LYS A 100 3.86 -15.13 -3.37
C LYS A 100 3.21 -16.20 -4.23
N GLU A 101 3.21 -17.46 -3.80
CA GLU A 101 2.53 -18.54 -4.53
C GLU A 101 1.01 -18.33 -4.55
N GLU A 102 0.42 -17.90 -3.44
CA GLU A 102 -1.01 -17.60 -3.37
C GLU A 102 -1.37 -16.41 -4.27
N ALA A 103 -0.57 -15.35 -4.27
CA ALA A 103 -0.73 -14.20 -5.16
C ALA A 103 -0.64 -14.62 -6.63
N ALA A 104 0.35 -15.44 -6.99
CA ALA A 104 0.50 -15.95 -8.36
C ALA A 104 -0.70 -16.81 -8.80
N LYS A 105 -1.26 -17.64 -7.90
CA LYS A 105 -2.48 -18.41 -8.17
C LYS A 105 -3.71 -17.51 -8.35
N LYS A 106 -3.84 -16.47 -7.52
CA LYS A 106 -4.93 -15.49 -7.63
C LYS A 106 -4.82 -14.70 -8.94
N ASP A 107 -3.62 -14.25 -9.32
CA ASP A 107 -3.38 -13.57 -10.59
C ASP A 107 -3.72 -14.45 -11.80
N ALA A 108 -3.32 -15.72 -11.79
CA ALA A 108 -3.68 -16.67 -12.84
C ALA A 108 -5.21 -16.87 -12.93
N THR A 109 -5.89 -16.90 -11.79
CA THR A 109 -7.36 -17.04 -11.72
C THR A 109 -8.05 -15.78 -12.24
N ILE A 110 -7.56 -14.59 -11.87
CA ILE A 110 -8.08 -13.31 -12.36
C ILE A 110 -7.93 -13.24 -13.89
N GLN A 111 -6.76 -13.59 -14.42
CA GLN A 111 -6.53 -13.60 -15.88
C GLN A 111 -7.47 -14.59 -16.61
N ALA A 112 -7.71 -15.77 -16.03
CA ALA A 112 -8.64 -16.74 -16.59
C ALA A 112 -10.09 -16.21 -16.60
N LEU A 113 -10.53 -15.57 -15.51
CA LEU A 113 -11.85 -14.96 -15.40
C LEU A 113 -12.02 -13.77 -16.34
N GLU A 114 -10.99 -12.93 -16.50
CA GLU A 114 -10.98 -11.81 -17.45
C GLU A 114 -11.17 -12.30 -18.89
N LYS A 115 -10.46 -13.37 -19.26
CA LYS A 115 -10.62 -13.99 -20.57
C LYS A 115 -12.04 -14.52 -20.77
N GLN A 116 -12.61 -15.19 -19.77
CA GLN A 116 -13.97 -15.71 -19.84
C GLN A 116 -15.01 -14.60 -19.98
N VAL A 117 -14.83 -13.47 -19.28
CA VAL A 117 -15.70 -12.29 -19.44
C VAL A 117 -15.57 -11.68 -20.84
N GLN A 118 -14.36 -11.59 -21.38
CA GLN A 118 -14.16 -11.11 -22.76
C GLN A 118 -14.81 -12.04 -23.79
N ASP A 119 -14.67 -13.35 -23.63
CA ASP A 119 -15.27 -14.34 -24.54
C ASP A 119 -16.81 -14.30 -24.44
N LEU A 120 -17.38 -14.17 -23.24
CA LEU A 120 -18.81 -13.97 -23.04
C LEU A 120 -19.32 -12.67 -23.69
N ASN A 121 -18.59 -11.57 -23.54
CA ASN A 121 -18.95 -10.30 -24.17
C ASN A 121 -18.96 -10.41 -25.69
N LYS A 122 -17.93 -11.03 -26.29
CA LYS A 122 -17.88 -11.26 -27.73
C LYS A 122 -19.05 -12.11 -28.21
N LEU A 123 -19.36 -13.20 -27.50
CA LEU A 123 -20.50 -14.06 -27.84
C LEU A 123 -21.82 -13.28 -27.76
N MET A 124 -21.99 -12.41 -26.76
CA MET A 124 -23.16 -11.55 -26.65
C MET A 124 -23.25 -10.52 -27.78
N GLU A 125 -22.14 -9.92 -28.18
CA GLU A 125 -22.09 -8.98 -29.32
C GLU A 125 -22.40 -9.69 -30.65
N GLU A 126 -21.83 -10.87 -30.88
CA GLU A 126 -22.11 -11.68 -32.07
C GLU A 126 -23.58 -12.12 -32.12
N GLN A 127 -24.14 -12.57 -30.98
CA GLN A 127 -25.57 -12.89 -30.90
C GLN A 127 -26.45 -11.67 -31.14
N ARG A 128 -26.08 -10.50 -30.60
CA ARG A 128 -26.79 -9.25 -30.85
C ARG A 128 -26.75 -8.84 -32.31
N ALA A 129 -25.59 -8.88 -32.95
CA ALA A 129 -25.46 -8.56 -34.36
C ALA A 129 -26.31 -9.50 -35.23
N SER A 130 -26.27 -10.81 -34.95
CA SER A 130 -27.09 -11.80 -35.65
C SER A 130 -28.60 -11.61 -35.38
N GLU A 131 -28.97 -11.28 -34.15
CA GLU A 131 -30.36 -11.02 -33.80
C GLU A 131 -30.88 -9.71 -34.41
N GLU A 132 -30.05 -8.66 -34.49
CA GLU A 132 -30.37 -7.41 -35.19
C GLU A 132 -30.57 -7.63 -36.70
N GLU A 133 -29.76 -8.45 -37.34
CA GLU A 133 -29.95 -8.81 -38.75
C GLU A 133 -31.26 -9.57 -38.97
N ARG A 134 -31.54 -10.58 -38.13
CA ARG A 134 -32.84 -11.28 -38.18
C ARG A 134 -34.00 -10.34 -37.89
N GLN A 135 -33.84 -9.43 -36.94
CA GLN A 135 -34.83 -8.42 -36.59
C GLN A 135 -35.14 -7.50 -37.78
N LYS A 136 -34.11 -7.06 -38.51
CA LYS A 136 -34.27 -6.25 -39.73
C LYS A 136 -35.05 -7.00 -40.79
N GLN A 137 -34.72 -8.28 -41.03
CA GLN A 137 -35.47 -9.13 -41.97
C GLN A 137 -36.95 -9.24 -41.59
N PHE A 138 -37.27 -9.52 -40.32
CA PHE A 138 -38.66 -9.56 -39.84
C PHE A 138 -39.35 -8.19 -39.92
N THR A 139 -38.62 -7.11 -39.72
CA THR A 139 -39.16 -5.74 -39.85
C THR A 139 -39.52 -5.42 -41.29
N ASP A 140 -38.68 -5.84 -42.25
CA ASP A 140 -38.95 -5.64 -43.66
C ASP A 140 -40.10 -6.53 -44.16
N LEU A 141 -40.19 -7.78 -43.69
CA LEU A 141 -41.37 -8.63 -43.91
C LEU A 141 -42.64 -7.99 -43.35
N ALA A 142 -42.59 -7.45 -42.13
CA ALA A 142 -43.72 -6.75 -41.54
C ALA A 142 -44.13 -5.53 -42.37
N LYS A 143 -43.19 -4.77 -42.94
CA LYS A 143 -43.51 -3.68 -43.88
C LYS A 143 -44.19 -4.21 -45.13
N VAL A 144 -43.68 -5.27 -45.75
CA VAL A 144 -44.27 -5.88 -46.96
C VAL A 144 -45.70 -6.36 -46.69
N TYR A 145 -45.95 -7.00 -45.55
CA TYR A 145 -47.30 -7.46 -45.21
C TYR A 145 -48.24 -6.33 -44.77
N THR A 146 -47.72 -5.19 -44.32
CA THR A 146 -48.57 -4.04 -43.97
C THR A 146 -48.83 -3.08 -45.12
N THR A 147 -48.11 -3.18 -46.25
CA THR A 147 -48.43 -2.45 -47.48
C THR A 147 -49.56 -3.11 -48.28
N MET A 148 -49.84 -4.39 -48.05
CA MET A 148 -51.00 -5.09 -48.60
C MET A 148 -52.24 -4.94 -47.71
N SER A 149 -53.40 -5.36 -48.22
CA SER A 149 -54.63 -5.34 -47.43
C SER A 149 -54.56 -6.33 -46.25
N ALA A 150 -55.18 -5.97 -45.12
CA ALA A 150 -55.20 -6.81 -43.91
C ALA A 150 -55.70 -8.24 -44.18
N LYS A 151 -56.64 -8.41 -45.12
CA LYS A 151 -57.14 -9.72 -45.55
C LYS A 151 -56.08 -10.56 -46.26
N ASN A 152 -55.30 -9.94 -47.16
CA ASN A 152 -54.25 -10.64 -47.90
C ASN A 152 -53.06 -10.96 -46.98
N ALA A 153 -52.71 -10.04 -46.09
CA ALA A 153 -51.69 -10.27 -45.07
C ALA A 153 -52.07 -11.42 -44.14
N ALA A 154 -53.32 -11.44 -43.64
CA ALA A 154 -53.84 -12.52 -42.81
C ALA A 154 -53.73 -13.88 -43.51
N ALA A 155 -54.17 -13.97 -44.78
CA ALA A 155 -54.11 -15.22 -45.55
C ALA A 155 -52.67 -15.73 -45.74
N ILE A 156 -51.68 -14.84 -45.86
CA ILE A 156 -50.26 -15.26 -45.98
C ILE A 156 -49.71 -15.68 -44.61
N ILE A 157 -49.94 -14.86 -43.58
CA ILE A 157 -49.42 -15.09 -42.21
C ILE A 157 -50.00 -16.37 -41.60
N GLU A 158 -51.25 -16.73 -41.90
CA GLU A 158 -51.84 -17.99 -41.47
C GLU A 158 -51.15 -19.24 -42.01
N ASN A 159 -50.45 -19.12 -43.14
CA ASN A 159 -49.72 -20.23 -43.75
C ASN A 159 -48.25 -20.29 -43.30
N LEU A 160 -47.78 -19.31 -42.54
CA LEU A 160 -46.47 -19.36 -41.88
C LEU A 160 -46.53 -20.26 -40.64
N SER A 161 -45.36 -20.67 -40.15
CA SER A 161 -45.29 -21.31 -38.84
C SER A 161 -45.69 -20.33 -37.73
N LEU A 162 -46.16 -20.87 -36.60
CA LEU A 162 -46.66 -20.07 -35.48
C LEU A 162 -45.59 -19.08 -34.98
N ASP A 163 -44.33 -19.53 -34.89
CA ASP A 163 -43.19 -18.73 -34.43
C ASP A 163 -42.82 -17.60 -35.41
N GLU A 164 -42.83 -17.87 -36.72
CA GLU A 164 -42.56 -16.87 -37.76
C GLU A 164 -43.66 -15.80 -37.80
N SER A 165 -44.92 -16.21 -37.65
CA SER A 165 -46.06 -15.29 -37.56
C SER A 165 -45.93 -14.35 -36.37
N VAL A 166 -45.56 -14.88 -35.19
CA VAL A 166 -45.33 -14.10 -33.97
C VAL A 166 -44.14 -13.14 -34.16
N ALA A 167 -43.02 -13.61 -34.73
CA ALA A 167 -41.83 -12.78 -34.96
C ALA A 167 -42.12 -11.58 -35.87
N VAL A 168 -42.84 -11.81 -36.98
CA VAL A 168 -43.22 -10.76 -37.93
C VAL A 168 -44.28 -9.82 -37.33
N MET A 169 -45.31 -10.35 -36.66
CA MET A 169 -46.35 -9.53 -36.02
C MET A 169 -45.82 -8.68 -34.86
N THR A 170 -44.76 -9.12 -34.19
CA THR A 170 -44.09 -8.32 -33.14
C THR A 170 -43.42 -7.06 -33.70
N LYS A 171 -43.07 -7.03 -34.98
CA LYS A 171 -42.53 -5.83 -35.66
C LYS A 171 -43.59 -4.89 -36.24
N MET A 172 -44.87 -5.28 -36.21
CA MET A 172 -45.97 -4.45 -36.69
C MET A 172 -46.48 -3.48 -35.63
N LYS A 173 -47.08 -2.36 -36.07
CA LYS A 173 -47.78 -1.45 -35.15
C LYS A 173 -49.03 -2.13 -34.58
N PRO A 174 -49.45 -1.82 -33.33
CA PRO A 174 -50.60 -2.45 -32.69
C PRO A 174 -51.88 -2.44 -33.53
N ASN A 175 -52.18 -1.31 -34.18
CA ASN A 175 -53.39 -1.17 -35.00
C ASN A 175 -53.34 -2.06 -36.26
N GLN A 176 -52.20 -2.11 -36.95
CA GLN A 176 -52.02 -2.96 -38.13
C GLN A 176 -52.14 -4.45 -37.77
N ARG A 177 -51.55 -4.83 -36.62
CA ARG A 177 -51.66 -6.18 -36.09
C ARG A 177 -53.11 -6.54 -35.72
N ALA A 178 -53.85 -5.61 -35.11
CA ALA A 178 -55.26 -5.81 -34.78
C ALA A 178 -56.12 -6.01 -36.04
N ASP A 179 -55.89 -5.20 -37.08
CA ASP A 179 -56.61 -5.32 -38.36
C ASP A 179 -56.34 -6.66 -39.05
N ILE A 180 -55.11 -7.17 -38.98
CA ILE A 180 -54.73 -8.47 -39.54
C ILE A 180 -55.33 -9.61 -38.71
N LEU A 181 -55.19 -9.59 -37.37
CA LEU A 181 -55.77 -10.60 -36.48
C LEU A 181 -57.30 -10.70 -36.65
N ALA A 182 -57.98 -9.57 -36.87
CA ALA A 182 -59.42 -9.52 -37.12
C ALA A 182 -59.85 -10.17 -38.45
N LYS A 183 -58.91 -10.41 -39.37
CA LYS A 183 -59.14 -11.07 -40.66
C LYS A 183 -58.63 -12.51 -40.69
N MET A 184 -58.10 -13.01 -39.57
CA MET A 184 -57.59 -14.38 -39.45
C MET A 184 -58.64 -15.38 -38.92
N ASP A 185 -58.34 -16.67 -39.02
CA ASP A 185 -59.04 -17.74 -38.32
C ASP A 185 -58.95 -17.51 -36.79
N PRO A 186 -60.09 -17.54 -36.06
CA PRO A 186 -60.13 -17.24 -34.64
C PRO A 186 -59.22 -18.11 -33.77
N LYS A 187 -58.98 -19.38 -34.14
CA LYS A 187 -58.10 -20.27 -33.36
C LYS A 187 -56.65 -19.88 -33.55
N LYS A 188 -56.21 -19.69 -34.80
CA LYS A 188 -54.85 -19.22 -35.10
C LYS A 188 -54.54 -17.85 -34.51
N ALA A 189 -55.51 -16.93 -34.55
CA ALA A 189 -55.36 -15.61 -33.95
C ALA A 189 -55.17 -15.68 -32.43
N ALA A 190 -55.88 -16.59 -31.74
CA ALA A 190 -55.72 -16.81 -30.31
C ALA A 190 -54.34 -17.37 -29.97
N ASP A 191 -53.89 -18.40 -30.70
CA ASP A 191 -52.59 -19.03 -30.50
C ASP A 191 -51.43 -18.02 -30.67
N ILE A 192 -51.49 -17.22 -31.74
CA ILE A 192 -50.50 -16.16 -32.01
C ILE A 192 -50.55 -15.08 -30.91
N SER A 193 -51.73 -14.69 -30.45
CA SER A 193 -51.89 -13.65 -29.43
C SER A 193 -51.28 -14.05 -28.08
N ILE A 194 -51.38 -15.31 -27.69
CA ILE A 194 -50.76 -15.84 -26.47
C ILE A 194 -49.23 -15.76 -26.58
N LEU A 195 -48.67 -16.22 -27.69
CA LEU A 195 -47.22 -16.21 -27.90
C LEU A 195 -46.64 -14.80 -28.07
N LEU A 196 -47.43 -13.87 -28.58
CA LEU A 196 -47.04 -12.47 -28.69
C LEU A 196 -46.80 -11.82 -27.32
N LYS A 197 -47.59 -12.22 -26.30
CA LYS A 197 -47.41 -11.75 -24.92
C LYS A 197 -46.08 -12.27 -24.34
N ASP A 198 -45.76 -13.54 -24.56
CA ASP A 198 -44.63 -14.19 -23.90
C ASP A 198 -43.29 -13.87 -24.61
N SER A 199 -43.29 -13.59 -25.91
CA SER A 199 -42.07 -13.26 -26.67
C SER A 199 -41.52 -11.85 -26.43
N VAL A 200 -42.37 -10.89 -26.06
CA VAL A 200 -41.96 -9.49 -25.79
C VAL A 200 -41.40 -9.34 -24.38
N VAL A 201 -41.93 -10.06 -23.39
CA VAL A 201 -41.54 -9.90 -21.98
C VAL A 201 -40.24 -10.64 -21.66
N ASN A 202 -40.06 -11.88 -22.12
CA ASN A 202 -38.92 -12.70 -21.69
C ASN A 202 -37.57 -12.24 -22.27
N LYS A 203 -37.53 -11.76 -23.52
CA LYS A 203 -36.25 -11.40 -24.17
C LYS A 203 -35.61 -10.13 -23.60
N ASP A 204 -36.41 -9.11 -23.33
CA ASP A 204 -35.89 -7.83 -22.85
C ASP A 204 -35.39 -7.96 -21.39
N ASP A 205 -36.11 -8.72 -20.56
CA ASP A 205 -35.73 -8.98 -19.16
C ASP A 205 -34.48 -9.86 -19.05
N ASP A 206 -34.37 -10.92 -19.87
CA ASP A 206 -33.22 -11.83 -19.86
C ASP A 206 -31.92 -11.14 -20.33
N ILE A 207 -32.01 -10.32 -21.39
CA ILE A 207 -30.86 -9.57 -21.91
C ILE A 207 -30.42 -8.51 -20.89
N ALA A 208 -31.37 -7.79 -20.27
CA ALA A 208 -31.06 -6.81 -19.24
C ALA A 208 -30.38 -7.45 -18.02
N ALA A 209 -30.89 -8.59 -17.56
CA ALA A 209 -30.32 -9.34 -16.44
C ALA A 209 -28.90 -9.83 -16.73
N LEU A 210 -28.65 -10.34 -17.94
CA LEU A 210 -27.32 -10.77 -18.37
C LEU A 210 -26.33 -9.61 -18.43
N GLN A 211 -26.73 -8.46 -18.98
CA GLN A 211 -25.87 -7.27 -19.02
C GLN A 211 -25.52 -6.74 -17.63
N GLN A 212 -26.50 -6.70 -16.71
CA GLN A 212 -26.25 -6.31 -15.33
C GLN A 212 -25.26 -7.26 -14.65
N ARG A 213 -25.41 -8.57 -14.85
CA ARG A 213 -24.49 -9.57 -14.30
C ARG A 213 -23.08 -9.39 -14.84
N VAL A 214 -22.92 -9.15 -16.15
CA VAL A 214 -21.60 -8.88 -16.75
C VAL A 214 -20.98 -7.61 -16.17
N GLN A 215 -21.76 -6.53 -16.00
CA GLN A 215 -21.25 -5.29 -15.39
C GLN A 215 -20.82 -5.49 -13.93
N VAL A 216 -21.61 -6.22 -13.14
CA VAL A 216 -21.27 -6.55 -11.74
C VAL A 216 -19.98 -7.37 -11.68
N LEU A 217 -19.84 -8.40 -12.53
CA LEU A 217 -18.63 -9.22 -12.58
C LEU A 217 -17.40 -8.41 -13.03
N THR A 218 -17.57 -7.54 -14.03
CA THR A 218 -16.50 -6.66 -14.52
C THR A 218 -16.04 -5.68 -13.44
N LYS A 219 -17.01 -5.08 -12.71
CA LYS A 219 -16.73 -4.18 -11.59
C LYS A 219 -16.00 -4.90 -10.46
N ALA A 220 -16.49 -6.07 -10.04
CA ALA A 220 -15.86 -6.87 -8.99
C ALA A 220 -14.42 -7.31 -9.35
N LEU A 221 -14.17 -7.67 -10.61
CA LEU A 221 -12.83 -7.97 -11.12
C LEU A 221 -11.92 -6.73 -11.07
N SER A 222 -12.42 -5.56 -11.46
CA SER A 222 -11.66 -4.31 -11.43
C SER A 222 -11.29 -3.83 -10.01
N GLU A 223 -12.19 -4.04 -9.04
CA GLU A 223 -11.98 -3.71 -7.64
C GLU A 223 -10.96 -4.68 -7.00
N THR A 224 -11.04 -5.97 -7.32
CA THR A 224 -10.07 -6.99 -6.87
C THR A 224 -8.66 -6.69 -7.39
N ARG A 225 -8.54 -6.23 -8.65
CA ARG A 225 -7.26 -5.86 -9.27
C ARG A 225 -6.65 -4.60 -8.66
N SER A 226 -7.48 -3.61 -8.33
CA SER A 226 -7.07 -2.35 -7.69
C SER A 226 -6.64 -2.55 -6.23
N GLY A 227 -7.25 -3.50 -5.51
CA GLY A 227 -6.91 -3.81 -4.12
C GLY A 227 -5.65 -4.65 -3.91
N SER A 228 -5.14 -5.36 -4.93
CA SER A 228 -4.09 -6.37 -4.75
C SER A 228 -2.67 -5.93 -5.16
N SER A 229 -2.48 -4.80 -5.86
CA SER A 229 -1.14 -4.48 -6.45
C SER A 229 -0.62 -3.06 -6.18
N SER A 230 -1.47 -2.05 -6.11
CA SER A 230 -1.08 -0.67 -5.77
C SER A 230 -1.39 -0.35 -4.31
N SER A 231 -2.65 -0.49 -3.87
CA SER A 231 -3.04 0.04 -2.55
C SER A 231 -2.32 -0.61 -1.37
N ALA A 232 -2.00 -1.91 -1.39
CA ALA A 232 -1.33 -2.55 -0.26
C ALA A 232 0.13 -2.10 -0.08
N ASN A 233 0.88 -1.94 -1.18
CA ASN A 233 2.26 -1.45 -1.15
C ASN A 233 2.30 0.07 -0.92
N ASP A 234 1.40 0.82 -1.55
CA ASP A 234 1.31 2.26 -1.44
C ASP A 234 0.83 2.69 -0.04
N GLN A 235 -0.08 1.93 0.58
CA GLN A 235 -0.53 2.16 1.96
C GLN A 235 0.57 1.81 2.98
N ALA A 236 1.28 0.69 2.82
CA ALA A 236 2.43 0.35 3.67
C ALA A 236 3.57 1.38 3.56
N LEU A 237 3.81 1.92 2.36
CA LEU A 237 4.76 3.00 2.15
C LEU A 237 4.27 4.31 2.79
N SER A 238 2.99 4.65 2.66
CA SER A 238 2.42 5.85 3.30
C SER A 238 2.54 5.81 4.83
N GLU A 239 2.34 4.63 5.44
CA GLU A 239 2.50 4.41 6.88
C GLU A 239 3.97 4.53 7.31
N THR A 240 4.90 4.00 6.51
CA THR A 240 6.34 4.12 6.76
C THR A 240 6.80 5.58 6.73
N PHE A 241 6.35 6.35 5.73
CA PHE A 241 6.66 7.78 5.64
C PHE A 241 5.94 8.61 6.70
N ALA A 242 4.76 8.19 7.17
CA ALA A 242 4.07 8.87 8.27
C ALA A 242 4.84 8.76 9.60
N GLN A 243 5.58 7.67 9.81
CA GLN A 243 6.42 7.45 10.98
C GLN A 243 7.83 8.05 10.84
N MET A 244 8.26 8.34 9.62
CA MET A 244 9.58 8.89 9.33
C MET A 244 9.67 10.37 9.76
N PRO A 245 10.83 10.83 10.29
CA PRO A 245 11.08 12.25 10.54
C PRO A 245 10.96 13.09 9.26
N ALA A 246 10.57 14.36 9.43
CA ALA A 246 10.31 15.25 8.29
C ALA A 246 11.56 15.54 7.44
N GLU A 247 12.72 15.63 8.07
CA GLU A 247 14.00 15.90 7.38
C GLU A 247 14.45 14.69 6.55
N ASP A 248 14.29 13.47 7.09
CA ASP A 248 14.61 12.23 6.37
C ASP A 248 13.62 11.99 5.22
N SER A 249 12.33 12.22 5.47
CA SER A 249 11.28 12.14 4.45
C SER A 249 11.56 13.12 3.31
N ALA A 250 11.99 14.35 3.63
CA ALA A 250 12.37 15.35 2.65
C ALA A 250 13.56 14.89 1.80
N ALA A 251 14.61 14.35 2.40
CA ALA A 251 15.78 13.84 1.67
C ALA A 251 15.41 12.73 0.68
N VAL A 252 14.58 11.76 1.13
CA VAL A 252 14.11 10.66 0.28
C VAL A 252 13.24 11.17 -0.86
N ILE A 253 12.29 12.07 -0.59
CA ILE A 253 11.44 12.68 -1.62
C ILE A 253 12.26 13.50 -2.63
N ARG A 254 13.26 14.27 -2.20
CA ARG A 254 14.14 15.03 -3.11
C ARG A 254 14.90 14.11 -4.08
N SER A 255 15.46 13.02 -3.56
CA SER A 255 16.14 12.01 -4.36
C SER A 255 15.19 11.29 -5.32
N LEU A 256 13.98 10.96 -4.83
CA LEU A 256 12.96 10.30 -5.64
C LEU A 256 12.39 11.22 -6.71
N MET A 257 12.25 12.52 -6.46
CA MET A 257 11.83 13.50 -7.46
C MET A 257 12.81 13.59 -8.65
N SER A 258 14.09 13.29 -8.41
CA SER A 258 15.14 13.31 -9.43
C SER A 258 15.19 12.01 -10.24
N THR A 259 14.81 10.88 -9.65
CA THR A 259 14.89 9.54 -10.26
C THR A 259 13.55 9.01 -10.79
N ASN A 260 12.46 9.26 -10.06
CA ASN A 260 11.09 8.88 -10.42
C ASN A 260 10.06 9.88 -9.88
N LYS A 261 9.88 10.98 -10.62
CA LYS A 261 8.93 12.06 -10.29
C LYS A 261 7.50 11.55 -10.02
N SER A 262 7.00 10.62 -10.83
CA SER A 262 5.63 10.10 -10.69
C SER A 262 5.41 9.44 -9.33
N ARG A 263 6.33 8.56 -8.91
CA ARG A 263 6.25 7.88 -7.61
C ARG A 263 6.39 8.83 -6.43
N ALA A 264 7.28 9.82 -6.52
CA ALA A 264 7.42 10.84 -5.47
C ALA A 264 6.12 11.62 -5.27
N LEU A 265 5.44 11.99 -6.35
CA LEU A 265 4.16 12.70 -6.29
C LEU A 265 3.04 11.81 -5.74
N THR A 266 2.94 10.54 -6.16
CA THR A 266 1.97 9.58 -5.61
C THR A 266 2.14 9.44 -4.09
N LEU A 267 3.37 9.22 -3.64
CA LEU A 267 3.67 9.06 -2.22
C LEU A 267 3.33 10.32 -1.40
N LEU A 268 3.58 11.51 -1.95
CA LEU A 268 3.15 12.77 -1.36
C LEU A 268 1.62 12.92 -1.35
N LYS A 269 0.90 12.46 -2.38
CA LYS A 269 -0.58 12.51 -2.41
C LYS A 269 -1.19 11.59 -1.35
N GLU A 270 -0.60 10.42 -1.14
CA GLU A 270 -1.12 9.37 -0.25
C GLU A 270 -0.76 9.57 1.23
N MET A 271 0.31 10.30 1.53
CA MET A 271 0.66 10.56 2.94
C MET A 271 -0.37 11.45 3.67
N PRO A 272 -0.50 11.32 5.00
CA PRO A 272 -1.32 12.19 5.83
C PRO A 272 -0.99 13.68 5.64
N ALA A 273 -2.01 14.54 5.70
CA ALA A 273 -1.88 15.96 5.36
C ALA A 273 -0.90 16.72 6.27
N ASP A 274 -0.84 16.37 7.55
CA ASP A 274 0.10 16.90 8.53
C ASP A 274 1.55 16.52 8.18
N LYS A 275 1.77 15.26 7.80
CA LYS A 275 3.09 14.75 7.39
C LYS A 275 3.55 15.31 6.06
N ARG A 276 2.62 15.50 5.11
CA ARG A 276 2.88 16.23 3.86
C ARG A 276 3.32 17.66 4.11
N ALA A 277 2.63 18.38 4.99
CA ALA A 277 2.99 19.74 5.34
C ALA A 277 4.39 19.81 5.99
N GLN A 278 4.71 18.89 6.90
CA GLN A 278 6.03 18.82 7.54
C GLN A 278 7.14 18.48 6.53
N THR A 279 6.90 17.52 5.64
CA THR A 279 7.86 17.12 4.60
C THR A 279 8.10 18.25 3.60
N LEU A 280 7.04 18.91 3.10
CA LEU A 280 7.17 20.08 2.21
C LEU A 280 7.87 21.24 2.91
N SER A 281 7.65 21.43 4.21
CA SER A 281 8.34 22.45 5.01
C SER A 281 9.84 22.17 5.10
N ALA A 282 10.23 20.91 5.35
CA ALA A 282 11.64 20.49 5.38
C ALA A 282 12.30 20.65 4.00
N ILE A 283 11.64 20.25 2.91
CA ILE A 283 12.12 20.51 1.54
C ILE A 283 12.32 22.00 1.29
N ALA A 284 11.38 22.86 1.71
CA ALA A 284 11.48 24.30 1.54
C ALA A 284 12.61 24.94 2.37
N LYS A 285 13.00 24.35 3.50
CA LYS A 285 14.18 24.79 4.27
C LYS A 285 15.47 24.45 3.53
N GLU A 286 15.54 23.29 2.89
CA GLU A 286 16.72 22.87 2.13
C GLU A 286 16.85 23.66 0.82
N ASP A 287 15.72 23.94 0.15
CA ASP A 287 15.66 24.81 -1.03
C ASP A 287 16.32 26.18 -0.78
N LYS A 288 16.15 26.76 0.42
CA LYS A 288 16.79 28.04 0.80
C LYS A 288 18.31 27.95 0.87
N LYS A 289 18.87 26.78 1.19
CA LYS A 289 20.32 26.56 1.27
C LYS A 289 20.91 26.32 -0.12
N GLU A 290 20.22 25.55 -0.95
CA GLU A 290 20.69 25.15 -2.28
C GLU A 290 20.29 26.11 -3.41
N LYS A 291 19.53 27.18 -3.11
CA LYS A 291 18.90 28.08 -4.10
C LYS A 291 18.02 27.32 -5.11
N ASP A 292 17.32 26.32 -4.61
CA ASP A 292 16.38 25.49 -5.36
C ASP A 292 14.94 25.95 -5.11
N ASN A 293 13.97 25.44 -5.88
CA ASN A 293 12.54 25.74 -5.74
C ASN A 293 11.66 24.49 -5.83
N LEU A 294 12.20 23.34 -5.42
CA LEU A 294 11.56 22.05 -5.53
C LEU A 294 10.24 21.98 -4.76
N ALA A 295 10.14 22.56 -3.56
CA ALA A 295 8.90 22.58 -2.78
C ALA A 295 7.75 23.28 -3.53
N ALA A 296 8.04 24.38 -4.23
CA ALA A 296 7.04 25.10 -5.03
C ALA A 296 6.58 24.28 -6.23
N ARG A 297 7.52 23.64 -6.95
CA ARG A 297 7.23 22.78 -8.11
C ARG A 297 6.42 21.55 -7.73
N ILE A 298 6.75 20.93 -6.60
CA ILE A 298 5.97 19.81 -6.05
C ILE A 298 4.54 20.28 -5.74
N THR A 299 4.38 21.42 -5.10
CA THR A 299 3.05 21.95 -4.74
C THR A 299 2.19 22.20 -5.98
N GLU A 300 2.76 22.74 -7.06
CA GLU A 300 2.06 22.94 -8.33
C GLU A 300 1.60 21.62 -8.97
N GLU A 301 2.46 20.60 -8.95
CA GLU A 301 2.14 19.26 -9.49
C GLU A 301 1.12 18.50 -8.63
N LEU A 302 1.06 18.77 -7.33
CA LEU A 302 0.05 18.17 -6.44
C LEU A 302 -1.34 18.77 -6.63
N LEU A 303 -1.42 20.03 -7.11
CA LEU A 303 -2.68 20.73 -7.40
C LEU A 303 -3.27 20.37 -8.77
N ARG A 304 -2.49 19.68 -9.62
CA ARG A 304 -2.88 19.24 -10.96
C ARG A 304 -3.42 17.80 -10.95
#